data_AF-A0A2S9SJV6-F1
#
_entry.id   AF-A0A2S9SJV6-F1
#
_cell.length_a   1.000
_cell.length_b   1.000
_cell.length_c   1.000
_cell.angle_alpha   90.00
_cell.angle_beta   90.00
_cell.angle_gamma   90.00
#
_symmetry.space_group_name_H-M   'P 1'
#
loop_
_entity.id
_entity.type
_entity.pdbx_description
1 polymer ?
#
loop_
_entity_poly.entity_id
_entity_poly.type
_entity_poly.pdbx_seq_one_letter_code
_entity_poly.pdbx_strand_id
1 'polypeptide(L)'
;FDINRGSVFGPLLNSASELALSHLLPSQPQPYRLTVVGNEAASSPQTQAKTMVAGSTLEQVRPLGIDYPKEIYSLSHVALPFPMDDPLYGMAPRPEQMNQYGINLGGLALRGERGMLIVNPGALTRTSSNPFYPYLQERVIETLAAPLQPPSPLASPQAKPASDKRTDAAYEAEIETFLQETDTPDLPF
;
A
#
# COMPACT_ATOMS: atom_id res chain seq x y z
N PHE A 1 2.44 -3.03 -1.41
CA PHE A 1 1.53 -3.80 -0.54
C PHE A 1 0.26 -4.06 -1.32
N ASP A 2 -0.30 -5.27 -1.25
CA ASP A 2 -1.60 -5.57 -1.85
C ASP A 2 -2.74 -4.98 -1.00
N ILE A 3 -3.95 -4.95 -1.56
CA ILE A 3 -5.18 -4.64 -0.83
C ILE A 3 -5.47 -5.70 0.23
N ASN A 4 -6.21 -5.33 1.29
CA ASN A 4 -6.67 -6.28 2.29
C ASN A 4 -7.89 -7.03 1.78
N ARG A 5 -7.65 -8.18 1.16
CA ARG A 5 -8.71 -9.04 0.61
C ARG A 5 -9.55 -9.69 1.71
N GLY A 6 -8.99 -9.85 2.91
CA GLY A 6 -9.69 -10.34 4.11
C GLY A 6 -10.55 -9.28 4.80
N SER A 7 -10.60 -8.05 4.28
CA SER A 7 -11.46 -7.00 4.82
C SER A 7 -12.91 -7.14 4.32
N VAL A 8 -13.86 -6.61 5.11
CA VAL A 8 -15.30 -6.65 4.77
C VAL A 8 -15.65 -5.69 3.62
N PHE A 9 -14.67 -4.89 3.15
CA PHE A 9 -14.88 -3.85 2.14
C PHE A 9 -14.89 -4.34 0.71
N GLY A 10 -14.66 -5.63 0.43
CA GLY A 10 -14.62 -6.19 -0.93
C GLY A 10 -15.72 -5.66 -1.87
N PRO A 11 -17.02 -5.72 -1.51
CA PRO A 11 -18.11 -5.21 -2.35
C PRO A 11 -18.10 -3.69 -2.60
N LEU A 12 -17.32 -2.94 -1.83
CA LEU A 12 -17.17 -1.49 -1.94
C LEU A 12 -15.88 -1.09 -2.67
N LEU A 13 -15.01 -2.05 -3.00
CA LEU A 13 -13.82 -1.81 -3.80
C LEU A 13 -14.20 -1.73 -5.28
N ASN A 14 -13.55 -0.82 -6.01
CA ASN A 14 -13.70 -0.78 -7.46
C ASN A 14 -12.85 -1.88 -8.11
N SER A 15 -13.29 -2.35 -9.29
CA SER A 15 -12.62 -3.42 -10.04
C SER A 15 -11.16 -3.09 -10.38
N ALA A 16 -10.88 -1.81 -10.64
CA ALA A 16 -9.52 -1.33 -10.92
C ALA A 16 -8.56 -1.60 -9.74
N SER A 17 -9.01 -1.39 -8.49
CA SER A 17 -8.21 -1.66 -7.29
C SER A 17 -8.00 -3.15 -7.06
N GLU A 18 -9.02 -3.98 -7.36
CA GLU A 18 -8.92 -5.44 -7.21
C GLU A 18 -7.89 -6.06 -8.15
N LEU A 19 -7.81 -5.55 -9.38
CA LEU A 19 -6.94 -6.03 -10.46
C LEU A 19 -5.60 -5.28 -10.54
N ALA A 20 -5.43 -4.19 -9.79
CA ALA A 20 -4.24 -3.34 -9.86
C ALA A 20 -2.93 -4.14 -9.71
N LEU A 21 -2.86 -5.06 -8.74
CA LEU A 21 -1.66 -5.86 -8.55
C LEU A 21 -1.32 -6.71 -9.78
N SER A 22 -2.30 -7.41 -10.37
CA SER A 22 -2.05 -8.23 -11.57
C SER A 22 -1.60 -7.41 -12.77
N HIS A 23 -2.04 -6.16 -12.88
CA HIS A 23 -1.61 -5.26 -13.95
C HIS A 23 -0.24 -4.63 -13.70
N LEU A 24 0.13 -4.42 -12.43
CA LEU A 24 1.41 -3.82 -12.04
C LEU A 24 2.55 -4.85 -11.98
N LEU A 25 2.23 -6.14 -11.83
CA LEU A 25 3.24 -7.17 -11.76
C LEU A 25 3.95 -7.35 -13.11
N PRO A 26 5.27 -7.17 -13.16
CA PRO A 26 6.02 -7.32 -14.39
C PRO A 26 6.17 -8.81 -14.76
N SER A 27 6.37 -9.10 -16.05
CA SER A 27 6.71 -10.45 -16.50
C SER A 27 8.10 -10.88 -15.99
N GLN A 28 8.26 -12.13 -15.56
CA GLN A 28 9.56 -12.63 -15.07
C GLN A 28 10.47 -13.09 -16.23
N PRO A 29 11.81 -13.06 -16.05
CA PRO A 29 12.58 -12.60 -14.88
C PRO A 29 12.86 -11.09 -14.89
N GLN A 30 13.02 -10.49 -13.70
CA GLN A 30 13.30 -9.05 -13.52
C GLN A 30 14.69 -8.80 -12.94
N PRO A 31 15.39 -7.70 -13.27
CA PRO A 31 16.76 -7.43 -12.78
C PRO A 31 16.80 -6.97 -11.31
N TYR A 32 15.65 -6.84 -10.65
CA TYR A 32 15.52 -6.42 -9.27
C TYR A 32 14.69 -7.43 -8.48
N ARG A 33 14.87 -7.44 -7.16
CA ARG A 33 14.04 -8.21 -6.25
C ARG A 33 12.73 -7.46 -6.03
N LEU A 34 11.61 -8.12 -6.31
CA LEU A 34 10.28 -7.61 -6.03
C LEU A 34 9.68 -8.37 -4.85
N THR A 35 9.09 -7.68 -3.88
CA THR A 35 8.34 -8.33 -2.80
C THR A 35 6.96 -7.74 -2.69
N VAL A 36 5.96 -8.61 -2.75
CA VAL A 36 4.55 -8.28 -2.51
C VAL A 36 4.16 -8.81 -1.14
N VAL A 37 3.65 -7.92 -0.31
CA VAL A 37 3.06 -8.26 1.00
C VAL A 37 1.55 -8.15 0.87
N GLY A 38 0.83 -9.21 1.26
CA GLY A 38 -0.63 -9.29 1.20
C GLY A 38 -1.16 -10.47 2.01
N ASN A 39 -2.48 -10.68 1.97
CA ASN A 39 -3.13 -11.80 2.64
C ASN A 39 -2.64 -13.16 2.10
N GLU A 40 -2.58 -14.17 2.96
CA GLU A 40 -2.26 -15.54 2.55
C GLU A 40 -3.37 -16.17 1.70
N ALA A 41 -4.62 -15.80 2.01
CA ALA A 41 -5.81 -16.20 1.28
C ALA A 41 -6.85 -15.08 1.34
N ALA A 42 -7.79 -15.06 0.38
CA ALA A 42 -8.78 -13.98 0.26
C ALA A 42 -9.63 -13.80 1.53
N SER A 43 -9.90 -14.86 2.30
CA SER A 43 -10.69 -14.79 3.53
C SER A 43 -9.87 -14.75 4.82
N SER A 44 -8.53 -14.70 4.73
CA SER A 44 -7.63 -14.78 5.88
C SER A 44 -7.05 -13.41 6.24
N PRO A 45 -7.05 -13.01 7.52
CA PRO A 45 -6.30 -11.83 7.95
C PRO A 45 -4.79 -12.09 7.99
N GLN A 46 -4.35 -13.35 8.00
CA GLN A 46 -2.93 -13.71 8.00
C GLN A 46 -2.25 -13.20 6.73
N THR A 47 -0.99 -12.77 6.87
CA THR A 47 -0.23 -12.18 5.77
C THR A 47 1.08 -12.89 5.49
N GLN A 48 1.49 -12.79 4.23
CA GLN A 48 2.75 -13.31 3.73
C GLN A 48 3.46 -12.29 2.85
N ALA A 49 4.78 -12.41 2.80
CA ALA A 49 5.63 -11.79 1.79
C ALA A 49 5.93 -12.82 0.68
N LYS A 50 5.56 -12.48 -0.57
CA LYS A 50 5.96 -13.19 -1.78
C LYS A 50 7.10 -12.43 -2.45
N THR A 51 8.28 -13.02 -2.48
CA THR A 51 9.49 -12.41 -3.03
C THR A 51 9.89 -13.10 -4.32
N MET A 52 9.98 -12.32 -5.39
CA MET A 52 10.57 -12.73 -6.66
C MET A 52 12.06 -12.36 -6.64
N VAL A 53 12.92 -13.37 -6.82
CA VAL A 53 14.37 -13.16 -6.79
C VAL A 53 14.84 -12.50 -8.09
N ALA A 54 15.76 -11.54 -7.99
CA ALA A 54 16.34 -10.86 -9.15
C ALA A 54 16.97 -11.89 -10.12
N GLY A 55 16.67 -11.76 -11.41
CA GLY A 55 17.15 -12.62 -12.49
C GLY A 55 16.59 -14.05 -12.48
N SER A 56 15.62 -14.35 -11.61
CA SER A 56 15.05 -15.69 -11.44
C SER A 56 13.54 -15.70 -11.65
N THR A 57 13.00 -16.89 -11.92
CA THR A 57 11.56 -17.18 -11.85
C THR A 57 11.16 -17.80 -10.51
N LEU A 58 12.12 -17.93 -9.59
CA LEU A 58 11.88 -18.51 -8.28
C LEU A 58 11.13 -17.52 -7.38
N GLU A 59 9.98 -17.96 -6.88
CA GLU A 59 9.18 -17.27 -5.87
C GLU A 59 9.50 -17.84 -4.48
N GLN A 60 9.78 -16.96 -3.52
CA GLN A 60 9.93 -17.30 -2.11
C GLN A 60 8.73 -16.78 -1.33
N VAL A 61 8.13 -17.64 -0.52
CA VAL A 61 6.98 -17.28 0.33
C VAL A 61 7.40 -17.33 1.79
N ARG A 62 7.15 -16.23 2.51
CA ARG A 62 7.40 -16.13 3.95
C ARG A 62 6.14 -15.63 4.68
N PRO A 63 5.54 -16.42 5.59
CA PRO A 63 4.54 -15.93 6.52
C PRO A 63 5.11 -14.82 7.39
N LEU A 64 4.33 -13.75 7.62
CA LEU A 64 4.79 -12.61 8.42
C LEU A 64 4.41 -12.71 9.90
N GLY A 65 3.36 -13.47 10.24
CA GLY A 65 2.82 -13.49 11.60
C GLY A 65 2.23 -12.14 12.03
N ILE A 66 1.86 -11.31 11.05
CA ILE A 66 1.21 -10.01 11.24
C ILE A 66 -0.15 -10.11 10.55
N ASP A 67 -1.22 -9.84 11.29
CA ASP A 67 -2.56 -9.77 10.70
C ASP A 67 -2.75 -8.44 9.94
N TYR A 68 -3.42 -8.48 8.80
CA TYR A 68 -3.89 -7.28 8.12
C TYR A 68 -5.14 -6.74 8.84
N PRO A 69 -5.07 -5.57 9.53
CA PRO A 69 -6.20 -5.05 10.29
C PRO A 69 -7.44 -4.84 9.41
N LYS A 70 -8.62 -5.20 9.93
CA LYS A 70 -9.89 -5.16 9.17
C LYS A 70 -10.33 -3.74 8.83
N GLU A 71 -9.86 -2.78 9.62
CA GLU A 71 -10.09 -1.34 9.46
C GLU A 71 -9.29 -0.77 8.29
N ILE A 72 -8.26 -1.48 7.82
CA ILE A 72 -7.38 -1.05 6.72
C ILE A 72 -7.67 -1.94 5.50
N TYR A 73 -8.30 -1.36 4.47
CA TYR A 73 -8.58 -2.05 3.21
C TYR A 73 -7.45 -1.86 2.17
N SER A 74 -6.66 -0.80 2.29
CA SER A 74 -5.50 -0.54 1.43
C SER A 74 -4.48 0.33 2.18
N LEU A 75 -3.19 0.13 1.90
CA LEU A 75 -2.14 0.99 2.42
C LEU A 75 -1.85 2.13 1.45
N SER A 76 -1.89 3.35 1.97
CA SER A 76 -1.52 4.55 1.23
C SER A 76 -0.01 4.58 0.95
N HIS A 77 0.41 5.28 -0.10
CA HIS A 77 1.81 5.65 -0.32
C HIS A 77 2.38 6.54 0.82
N VAL A 78 1.52 7.09 1.68
CA VAL A 78 1.91 7.87 2.86
C VAL A 78 2.13 6.98 4.10
N ALA A 79 1.62 5.75 4.11
CA ALA A 79 1.73 4.78 5.21
C ALA A 79 3.11 4.10 5.25
N LEU A 80 4.20 4.87 5.22
CA LEU A 80 5.55 4.33 5.03
C LEU A 80 6.47 4.36 6.27
N PRO A 81 6.48 5.39 7.15
CA PRO A 81 7.51 5.45 8.19
C PRO A 81 7.03 5.22 9.63
N PHE A 82 5.72 5.10 9.89
CA PHE A 82 5.22 5.06 11.28
C PHE A 82 4.65 3.68 11.66
N PRO A 83 5.02 3.14 12.84
CA PRO A 83 4.41 1.95 13.38
C PRO A 83 2.96 2.20 13.85
N MET A 84 2.21 1.13 14.07
CA MET A 84 0.82 1.21 14.54
C MET A 84 0.69 1.85 15.92
N ASP A 85 1.73 1.77 16.75
CA ASP A 85 1.76 2.31 18.11
C ASP A 85 2.39 3.70 18.22
N ASP A 86 2.66 4.37 17.09
CA ASP A 86 3.17 5.73 17.08
C ASP A 86 2.18 6.70 17.76
N PRO A 87 2.64 7.55 18.72
CA PRO A 87 1.74 8.40 19.48
C PRO A 87 0.97 9.43 18.63
N LEU A 88 1.52 9.88 17.50
CA LEU A 88 0.92 10.90 16.66
C LEU A 88 0.21 10.30 15.44
N TYR A 89 0.84 9.35 14.75
CA TYR A 89 0.37 8.80 13.46
C TYR A 89 -0.14 7.36 13.55
N GLY A 90 0.04 6.69 14.70
CA GLY A 90 -0.43 5.34 14.93
C GLY A 90 -1.95 5.27 15.12
N MET A 91 -2.56 4.20 14.61
CA MET A 91 -3.97 3.87 14.87
C MET A 91 -4.20 3.22 16.25
N ALA A 92 -3.15 2.68 16.87
CA ALA A 92 -3.21 1.97 18.15
C ALA A 92 -2.06 2.42 19.08
N PRO A 93 -1.95 3.72 19.40
CA PRO A 93 -0.88 4.23 20.27
C PRO A 93 -0.96 3.57 21.65
N ARG A 94 0.20 3.45 22.30
CA ARG A 94 0.24 2.88 23.65
C ARG A 94 -0.45 3.81 24.65
N PRO A 95 -1.20 3.28 25.64
CA PRO A 95 -1.93 4.11 26.61
C PRO A 95 -1.06 5.16 27.30
N GLU A 96 0.18 4.82 27.63
CA GLU A 96 1.14 5.71 28.28
C GLU A 96 1.62 6.88 27.40
N GLN A 97 1.51 6.77 26.07
CA GLN A 97 1.97 7.76 25.10
C GLN A 97 0.81 8.51 24.43
N MET A 98 -0.44 8.11 24.68
CA MET A 98 -1.61 8.62 23.96
C MET A 98 -1.82 10.14 24.08
N ASN A 99 -1.32 10.76 25.15
CA ASN A 99 -1.42 12.21 25.38
C ASN A 99 -0.11 12.97 25.08
N GLN A 100 0.91 12.31 24.52
CA GLN A 100 2.23 12.92 24.33
C GLN A 100 2.19 14.21 23.49
N TYR A 101 1.30 14.27 22.51
CA TYR A 101 1.14 15.44 21.63
C TYR A 101 -0.20 16.18 21.83
N GLY A 102 -1.02 15.75 22.81
CA GLY A 102 -2.37 16.25 23.03
C GLY A 102 -3.40 15.84 21.95
N ILE A 103 -2.95 15.23 20.85
CA ILE A 103 -3.78 14.69 19.78
C ILE A 103 -3.08 13.48 19.15
N ASN A 104 -3.86 12.49 18.74
CA ASN A 104 -3.42 11.38 17.91
C ASN A 104 -4.15 11.49 16.58
N LEU A 105 -3.43 11.76 15.49
CA LEU A 105 -3.98 11.96 14.15
C LEU A 105 -4.34 10.63 13.48
N GLY A 106 -3.57 9.58 13.75
CA GLY A 106 -3.76 8.25 13.14
C GLY A 106 -5.06 7.55 13.55
N GLY A 107 -5.54 7.77 14.77
CA GLY A 107 -6.76 7.20 15.33
C GLY A 107 -7.99 8.10 15.27
N LEU A 108 -7.96 9.22 14.53
CA LEU A 108 -9.11 10.11 14.42
C LEU A 108 -10.26 9.46 13.64
N ALA A 109 -11.33 9.10 14.35
CA ALA A 109 -12.61 8.73 13.73
C ALA A 109 -13.49 9.96 13.50
N LEU A 110 -13.14 10.78 12.51
CA LEU A 110 -13.87 12.00 12.19
C LEU A 110 -15.31 11.68 11.75
N ARG A 111 -16.29 12.34 12.37
CA ARG A 111 -17.70 12.35 11.97
C ARG A 111 -18.21 13.78 12.01
N GLY A 112 -18.74 14.27 10.91
CA GLY A 112 -19.23 15.64 10.81
C GLY A 112 -19.43 16.07 9.36
N GLU A 113 -19.90 17.30 9.18
CA GLU A 113 -20.18 17.88 7.87
C GLU A 113 -18.91 18.37 7.17
N ARG A 114 -18.96 18.38 5.83
CA ARG A 114 -17.89 18.95 5.01
C ARG A 114 -17.73 20.45 5.32
N GLY A 115 -16.48 20.91 5.49
CA GLY A 115 -16.16 22.33 5.73
C GLY A 115 -16.12 22.77 7.19
N MET A 116 -16.43 21.90 8.15
CA MET A 116 -16.29 22.21 9.59
C MET A 116 -14.83 22.30 10.07
N LEU A 117 -13.93 21.53 9.46
CA LEU A 117 -12.50 21.54 9.80
C LEU A 117 -11.75 22.50 8.89
N ILE A 118 -10.78 23.22 9.46
CA ILE A 118 -9.83 24.07 8.71
C ILE A 118 -8.96 23.22 7.77
N VAL A 119 -8.78 21.94 8.10
CA VAL A 119 -8.01 20.98 7.31
C VAL A 119 -8.94 20.06 6.52
N ASN A 120 -8.49 19.59 5.36
CA ASN A 120 -9.24 18.65 4.54
C ASN A 120 -9.41 17.31 5.29
N PRO A 121 -10.65 16.84 5.55
CA PRO A 121 -10.88 15.55 6.19
C PRO A 121 -10.22 14.38 5.46
N GLY A 122 -10.12 14.45 4.13
CA GLY A 122 -9.45 13.44 3.31
C GLY A 122 -7.94 13.32 3.56
N ALA A 123 -7.30 14.32 4.19
CA ALA A 123 -5.92 14.22 4.64
C ALA A 123 -5.79 13.47 5.97
N LEU A 124 -6.85 13.45 6.78
CA LEU A 124 -6.90 12.82 8.10
C LEU A 124 -7.47 11.40 8.07
N THR A 125 -8.25 11.05 7.05
CA THR A 125 -8.81 9.69 6.89
C THR A 125 -7.85 8.71 6.22
N ARG A 126 -6.74 9.19 5.66
CA ARG A 126 -5.72 8.32 5.05
C ARG A 126 -4.94 7.59 6.14
N THR A 127 -4.81 6.27 5.98
CA THR A 127 -3.93 5.44 6.81
C THR A 127 -2.52 6.03 6.82
N SER A 128 -2.06 6.45 8.00
CA SER A 128 -0.75 7.09 8.20
C SER A 128 0.28 6.18 8.90
N SER A 129 -0.15 5.06 9.47
CA SER A 129 0.70 4.00 10.04
C SER A 129 0.66 2.71 9.24
N ASN A 130 1.72 1.91 9.32
CA ASN A 130 1.84 0.65 8.59
C ASN A 130 1.83 -0.56 9.54
N PRO A 131 0.87 -1.51 9.43
CA PRO A 131 0.89 -2.73 10.23
C PRO A 131 2.12 -3.61 9.95
N PHE A 132 2.68 -3.52 8.75
CA PHE A 132 3.89 -4.23 8.34
C PHE A 132 5.18 -3.45 8.63
N TYR A 133 5.13 -2.39 9.46
CA TYR A 133 6.32 -1.67 9.88
C TYR A 133 7.43 -2.56 10.46
N PRO A 134 7.14 -3.58 11.31
CA PRO A 134 8.18 -4.49 11.80
C PRO A 134 8.94 -5.20 10.67
N TYR A 135 8.23 -5.61 9.61
CA TYR A 135 8.82 -6.23 8.42
C TYR A 135 9.69 -5.23 7.64
N LEU A 136 9.20 -3.99 7.46
CA LEU A 136 9.99 -2.93 6.80
C LEU A 136 11.27 -2.62 7.57
N GLN A 137 11.17 -2.51 8.90
CA GLN A 137 12.32 -2.27 9.77
C GLN A 137 13.35 -3.39 9.64
N GLU A 138 12.93 -4.66 9.67
CA GLU A 138 13.81 -5.81 9.45
C GLU A 138 14.55 -5.70 8.10
N ARG A 139 13.83 -5.42 7.01
CA ARG A 139 14.41 -5.29 5.66
C ARG A 139 15.38 -4.11 5.53
N VAL A 140 15.08 -2.98 6.18
CA VAL A 140 15.97 -1.82 6.21
C VAL A 140 17.25 -2.16 6.96
N ILE A 141 17.15 -2.76 8.15
CA ILE A 141 18.31 -3.17 8.95
C ILE A 141 19.19 -4.15 8.17
N GLU A 142 18.60 -5.15 7.53
CA GLU A 142 19.33 -6.10 6.69
C GLU A 142 20.06 -5.41 5.53
N THR A 143 19.41 -4.45 4.88
CA THR A 143 20.01 -3.70 3.76
C THR A 143 21.17 -2.85 4.24
N LEU A 144 21.07 -2.24 5.43
CA LEU A 144 22.14 -1.45 6.05
C LEU A 144 23.31 -2.31 6.54
N ALA A 145 23.03 -3.55 6.98
CA ALA A 145 24.04 -4.50 7.43
C ALA A 145 24.72 -5.25 6.29
N ALA A 146 24.10 -5.32 5.11
CA ALA A 146 24.65 -5.99 3.95
C ALA A 146 25.92 -5.28 3.44
N PRO A 147 26.96 -6.02 3.01
CA PRO A 147 28.12 -5.42 2.36
C PRO A 147 27.67 -4.64 1.11
N LEU A 148 28.33 -3.52 0.81
CA LEU A 148 28.13 -2.79 -0.45
C LEU A 148 28.35 -3.75 -1.62
N GLN A 149 27.24 -4.22 -2.19
CA GLN A 149 27.30 -5.08 -3.36
C GLN A 149 27.56 -4.17 -4.56
N PRO A 150 28.64 -4.38 -5.33
CA PRO A 150 28.84 -3.59 -6.54
C PRO A 150 27.60 -3.77 -7.43
N PRO A 151 27.14 -2.70 -8.10
CA PRO A 151 25.98 -2.80 -8.97
C PRO A 151 26.21 -3.95 -9.95
N SER A 152 25.30 -4.93 -9.97
CA SER A 152 25.28 -5.93 -11.04
C SER A 152 25.35 -5.17 -12.36
N PRO A 153 26.24 -5.55 -13.30
CA PRO A 153 26.29 -4.88 -14.58
C PRO A 153 24.87 -4.88 -15.13
N LEU A 154 24.34 -3.67 -15.36
CA LEU A 154 23.05 -3.46 -16.00
C LEU A 154 23.03 -4.42 -17.18
N ALA A 155 22.16 -5.44 -17.13
CA ALA A 155 21.80 -6.14 -18.35
C ALA A 155 21.44 -5.03 -19.34
N SER A 156 22.14 -4.98 -20.47
CA SER A 156 21.97 -3.97 -21.52
C SER A 156 20.49 -3.65 -21.64
N PRO A 157 20.06 -2.38 -21.73
CA PRO A 157 18.65 -2.01 -21.68
C PRO A 157 17.88 -2.90 -22.66
N GLN A 158 17.24 -3.94 -22.12
CA GLN A 158 16.40 -4.79 -22.91
C GLN A 158 15.29 -3.87 -23.37
N ALA A 159 15.09 -3.84 -24.69
CA ALA A 159 14.03 -3.07 -25.30
C ALA A 159 12.78 -3.25 -24.45
N LYS A 160 12.14 -2.13 -24.07
CA LYS A 160 10.85 -2.12 -23.38
C LYS A 160 10.04 -3.30 -23.95
N PRO A 161 9.63 -4.31 -23.16
CA PRO A 161 8.62 -5.22 -23.65
C PRO A 161 7.50 -4.30 -24.10
N ALA A 162 7.08 -4.43 -25.36
CA ALA A 162 6.04 -3.57 -25.91
C ALA A 162 4.89 -3.64 -24.90
N SER A 163 4.63 -2.53 -24.19
CA SER A 163 3.37 -2.44 -23.49
C SER A 163 2.35 -2.63 -24.59
N ASP A 164 1.46 -3.58 -24.39
CA ASP A 164 0.39 -3.81 -25.32
C ASP A 164 -0.38 -2.49 -25.32
N LYS A 165 -0.15 -1.62 -26.31
CA LYS A 165 -0.61 -0.21 -26.31
C LYS A 165 -2.13 -0.09 -26.11
N ARG A 166 -2.83 -1.22 -26.22
CA ARG A 166 -4.24 -1.41 -25.97
C ARG A 166 -4.63 -1.37 -24.48
N THR A 167 -3.73 -1.64 -23.53
CA THR A 167 -4.04 -1.64 -22.10
C THR A 167 -3.76 -0.30 -21.42
N ASP A 168 -2.66 0.37 -21.77
CA ASP A 168 -2.27 1.63 -21.13
C ASP A 168 -3.26 2.76 -21.46
N ALA A 169 -3.67 2.89 -22.73
CA ALA A 169 -4.63 3.92 -23.14
C ALA A 169 -6.04 3.68 -22.59
N ALA A 170 -6.43 2.41 -22.39
CA ALA A 170 -7.72 2.06 -21.79
C ALA A 170 -7.73 2.37 -20.29
N TYR A 171 -6.63 2.06 -19.60
CA TYR A 171 -6.46 2.36 -18.19
C TYR A 171 -6.34 3.86 -17.92
N GLU A 172 -5.59 4.59 -18.76
CA GLU A 172 -5.48 6.04 -18.68
C GLU A 172 -6.83 6.73 -18.94
N ALA A 173 -7.62 6.27 -19.91
CA ALA A 173 -8.96 6.78 -20.17
C ALA A 173 -9.93 6.50 -19.00
N GLU A 174 -9.78 5.35 -18.33
CA GLU A 174 -10.60 4.99 -17.16
C GLU A 174 -10.22 5.84 -15.93
N ILE A 175 -8.93 6.12 -15.72
CA ILE A 175 -8.47 7.07 -14.69
C ILE A 175 -8.97 8.50 -15.00
N GLU A 176 -8.87 8.94 -16.25
CA GLU A 176 -9.25 10.29 -16.65
C GLU A 176 -10.77 10.50 -16.52
N THR A 177 -11.56 9.48 -16.86
CA THR A 177 -13.01 9.46 -16.62
C THR A 177 -13.33 9.54 -15.13
N PHE A 178 -12.63 8.77 -14.29
CA PHE A 178 -12.80 8.80 -12.84
C PHE A 178 -12.44 10.17 -12.22
N LEU A 179 -11.35 10.80 -12.68
CA LEU A 179 -10.96 12.14 -12.22
C LEU A 179 -11.97 13.21 -12.65
N GLN A 180 -12.55 13.09 -13.84
CA GLN A 180 -13.58 13.99 -14.36
C GLN A 180 -14.94 13.82 -13.65
N GLU A 181 -15.30 12.59 -13.25
CA GLU A 181 -16.52 12.33 -12.44
C GLU A 181 -16.41 12.88 -11.01
N THR A 182 -15.21 13.04 -10.46
CA THR A 182 -15.02 13.69 -9.15
C THR A 182 -15.01 15.22 -9.18
N ASP A 183 -14.98 15.82 -10.38
CA ASP A 183 -14.82 17.26 -10.58
C ASP A 183 -16.09 17.92 -11.16
N THR A 184 -17.23 17.21 -11.22
CA THR A 184 -18.53 17.85 -11.49
C THR A 184 -18.96 18.64 -10.26
N PRO A 185 -19.04 19.98 -10.34
CA PRO A 185 -19.65 20.77 -9.29
C PRO A 185 -21.16 20.69 -9.53
N ASP A 186 -21.80 19.63 -9.06
CA ASP A 186 -23.26 19.62 -9.08
C ASP A 186 -23.78 20.65 -8.05
N LEU A 187 -24.39 21.68 -8.63
CA LEU A 187 -25.26 22.68 -8.01
C LEU A 187 -26.45 22.01 -7.29
N PRO A 188 -27.13 22.76 -6.41
CA PRO A 188 -27.53 22.30 -5.08
C PRO A 188 -28.78 21.45 -5.11
N PHE A 189 -28.79 20.36 -4.33
CA PHE A 189 -29.88 19.97 -3.43
C PHE A 189 -29.30 19.20 -2.24
#